data_AF-A0A5N6DA99-F1
#
_entry.id   AF-A0A5N6DA99-F1
#
_cell.length_a   1.000
_cell.length_b   1.000
_cell.length_c   1.000
_cell.angle_alpha   90.00
_cell.angle_beta   90.00
_cell.angle_gamma   90.00
#
_symmetry.space_group_name_H-M   'P 1'
#
loop_
_entity.id
_entity.type
_entity.pdbx_description
1 polymer ?
#
loop_
_entity_poly.entity_id
_entity_poly.type
_entity_poly.pdbx_seq_one_letter_code
_entity_poly.pdbx_strand_id
1 'polypeptide(L)' 'MTHCGMAKEVREEGGIFENLVRLSVGVENVEDLKVDLVWALEEAVAVELGRS' A
#
# COMPACT_ATOMS: atom_id res chain seq x y z
N MET A 1 -10.54 -4.68 2.70
CA MET A 1 -9.62 -4.66 3.87
C MET A 1 -10.34 -4.32 5.16
N THR A 2 -9.60 -4.13 6.26
CA THR A 2 -10.11 -4.06 7.66
C THR A 2 -11.21 -3.02 7.91
N HIS A 3 -11.40 -2.05 7.01
CA HIS A 3 -12.37 -0.97 7.14
C HIS A 3 -13.44 -0.96 6.03
N CYS A 4 -13.56 -2.01 5.20
CA CYS A 4 -14.50 -2.03 4.07
C CYS A 4 -15.99 -1.88 4.46
N GLY A 5 -16.36 -2.21 5.70
CA GLY A 5 -17.73 -2.06 6.19
C GLY A 5 -18.10 -0.64 6.61
N MET A 6 -17.14 0.30 6.66
CA MET A 6 -17.38 1.68 7.07
C MET A 6 -17.76 2.54 5.86
N ALA A 7 -18.73 3.43 6.05
CA ALA A 7 -19.07 4.46 5.07
C ALA A 7 -17.81 5.30 4.73
N LYS A 8 -17.73 5.79 3.48
CA LYS A 8 -16.55 6.49 2.98
C LYS A 8 -16.22 7.72 3.82
N GLU A 9 -17.23 8.48 4.20
CA GLU A 9 -17.13 9.71 4.97
C GLU A 9 -16.48 9.44 6.34
N VAL A 10 -16.91 8.37 7.01
CA VAL A 10 -16.36 7.95 8.31
C VAL A 10 -14.93 7.44 8.19
N ARG A 11 -14.59 6.78 7.06
CA ARG A 11 -13.20 6.37 6.79
C ARG A 11 -12.29 7.57 6.62
N GLU A 12 -12.70 8.54 5.81
CA GLU A 12 -11.91 9.74 5.51
C GLU A 12 -11.74 10.65 6.74
N GLU A 13 -12.78 10.80 7.58
CA GLU A 13 -12.69 11.49 8.88
C GLU A 13 -11.63 10.85 9.79
N GLY A 14 -11.47 9.52 9.73
CA GLY A 14 -10.43 8.78 10.43
C GLY A 14 -9.06 8.75 9.74
N GLY A 15 -8.88 9.45 8.62
CA GLY A 15 -7.65 9.47 7.83
C GLY A 15 -7.40 8.19 7.00
N ILE A 16 -8.42 7.36 6.79
CA ILE A 16 -8.34 6.11 6.02
C ILE A 16 -8.74 6.39 4.58
N PHE A 17 -7.77 6.82 3.78
CA PHE A 17 -7.95 7.13 2.37
C PHE A 17 -7.77 5.90 1.46
N GLU A 18 -8.26 5.99 0.23
CA GLU A 18 -8.18 4.89 -0.76
C GLU A 18 -6.73 4.53 -1.13
N ASN A 19 -5.79 5.47 -1.01
CA ASN A 19 -4.36 5.25 -1.27
C ASN A 19 -3.57 4.83 -0.01
N LEU A 20 -4.22 4.59 1.12
CA LEU A 20 -3.56 4.14 2.35
C LEU A 20 -3.24 2.64 2.27
N VAL A 21 -1.95 2.31 2.24
CA VAL A 21 -1.45 0.93 2.34
C VAL A 21 -0.96 0.66 3.76
N ARG A 22 -1.37 -0.45 4.36
CA ARG A 22 -0.94 -0.88 5.70
C ARG A 22 -0.04 -2.11 5.59
N LEU A 23 1.19 -2.00 6.10
CA LEU A 23 2.15 -3.10 6.15
C LEU A 23 2.20 -3.71 7.56
N SER A 24 2.21 -5.04 7.64
CA SER A 24 2.53 -5.79 8.85
C SER A 24 3.87 -6.47 8.60
N VAL A 25 4.97 -5.87 9.08
CA VAL A 25 6.32 -6.36 8.82
C VAL A 25 6.63 -7.56 9.74
N GLY A 26 7.09 -8.67 9.16
CA GLY A 26 7.47 -9.87 9.88
C GLY A 26 8.92 -9.83 10.37
N VAL A 27 9.52 -11.03 10.48
CA VAL A 27 10.92 -11.23 10.93
C VAL A 27 11.84 -11.69 9.80
N GLU A 28 11.47 -11.39 8.56
CA GLU A 28 12.22 -11.71 7.35
C GLU A 28 13.55 -10.95 7.29
N ASN A 29 14.39 -11.30 6.31
CA ASN A 29 15.62 -10.55 6.05
C ASN A 29 15.28 -9.12 5.60
N VAL A 30 15.94 -8.15 6.22
CA VAL A 30 15.75 -6.73 5.94
C VAL A 30 16.06 -6.36 4.49
N GLU A 31 17.02 -7.02 3.84
CA GLU A 31 17.37 -6.71 2.45
C GLU A 31 16.33 -7.25 1.47
N ASP A 32 15.75 -8.43 1.75
CA ASP A 32 14.66 -8.98 0.93
C ASP A 32 13.42 -8.08 1.01
N LEU A 33 13.05 -7.64 2.22
CA LEU A 33 11.95 -6.69 2.42
C LEU A 33 12.15 -5.37 1.67
N LYS A 34 13.38 -4.85 1.64
CA LYS A 34 13.69 -3.63 0.89
C LYS A 34 13.55 -3.86 -0.61
N VAL A 35 14.10 -4.95 -1.14
CA VAL A 35 14.03 -5.28 -2.57
C VAL A 35 12.57 -5.42 -3.01
N ASP A 36 11.76 -6.16 -2.25
CA ASP A 36 10.34 -6.35 -2.54
C ASP A 36 9.57 -5.02 -2.56
N LEU A 37 9.79 -4.16 -1.56
CA LEU A 37 9.14 -2.85 -1.49
C LEU A 37 9.58 -1.92 -2.63
N VAL A 38 10.86 -1.90 -2.98
CA VAL A 38 11.38 -1.07 -4.08
C VAL A 38 10.76 -1.52 -5.40
N TRP A 39 10.79 -2.82 -5.71
CA TRP A 39 10.20 -3.35 -6.94
C TRP A 39 8.70 -3.05 -7.03
N ALA A 40 7.95 -3.27 -5.95
CA ALA A 40 6.52 -2.99 -5.92
C ALA A 40 6.20 -1.51 -6.17
N LEU A 41 7.00 -0.60 -5.62
CA LEU A 41 6.83 0.84 -5.82
C LEU A 41 7.22 1.28 -7.23
N GLU A 42 8.30 0.74 -7.79
CA GLU A 42 8.71 1.00 -9.17
C GLU A 42 7.65 0.53 -10.17
N GLU A 43 7.07 -0.65 -9.96
CA GLU A 43 5.99 -1.18 -10.77
C GLU A 43 4.72 -0.33 -10.68
N ALA A 44 4.33 0.09 -9.47
CA ALA A 44 3.17 0.98 -9.29
C ALA A 44 3.35 2.30 -10.07
N VAL A 45 4.56 2.85 -10.09
CA VAL A 45 4.90 4.04 -10.90
C VAL A 45 4.85 3.72 -12.40
N ALA A 46 5.36 2.56 -12.83
CA ALA A 46 5.33 2.16 -14.23
C ALA A 46 3.89 2.01 -14.75
N VAL A 47 3.00 1.39 -13.97
CA VAL A 47 1.57 1.26 -14.27
C VAL A 47 0.90 2.63 -14.39
N GLU A 48 1.12 3.54 -13.43
CA GLU A 48 0.57 4.90 -13.47
C GLU A 48 1.04 5.68 -14.72
N LEU A 49 2.29 5.45 -15.15
CA LEU A 49 2.86 6.05 -16.35
C LEU A 49 2.47 5.33 -17.66
N GLY A 50 1.67 4.26 -17.60
CA GLY A 50 1.24 3.50 -18.78
C GLY A 50 2.38 2.77 -19.50
N ARG A 51 3.39 2.31 -18.75
CA ARG A 51 4.61 1.68 -19.26
C ARG A 51 4.68 0.16 -19.07
N SER A 52 3.61 -0.44 -18.54
CA SER A 52 3.44 -1.88 -18.29
C SER A 52 2.60 -2.56 -19.37
#